data_AF-A0A5C6DPM6-F1
#
_entry.id   AF-A0A5C6DPM6-F1
#
_cell.length_a   1.000
_cell.length_b   1.000
_cell.length_c   1.000
_cell.angle_alpha   90.00
_cell.angle_beta   90.00
_cell.angle_gamma   90.00
#
_symmetry.space_group_name_H-M   'P 1'
#
loop_
_entity.id
_entity.type
_entity.pdbx_description
1 polymer ?
#
loop_
_entity_poly.entity_id
_entity_poly.type
_entity_poly.pdbx_seq_one_letter_code
_entity_poly.pdbx_strand_id
1 'polypeptide(L)'
;MQGFSELLCIDGSGSKNTRTAARKTPIYSFSWKSRVVSRVCTRDRTPLNVFREACAIASPDDKLLIGADLPIGLPVEPCDVYGDESPPIFLKWLEQTSDRVDGNSWRSTLIASGVKERSKSRPFVEVKSEESIGEWAGKRRCDQVSNGSSIYVLGNSAKQVGKSSLQFWLEVMQPLREEFKSKVAVWPFESIESASIVIGECYPRLCQQAMYGSVVSKTDAQSVVSSLYAVKEKVSSELEVEFRTWLHAASSEDEFDMFTTVVSLALSQLSGQDVFACPDASNVLTLEGWMLGLAADEKPVSRKKKRRKSVRQSDAKKIPCPIPGCEHIFYGGRGGWDPHVASLKNHNSWRQDLRTGKERMNAFKEEFPDFFE
;
A
#
# COMPACT_ATOMS: atom_id res chain seq x y z
N MET A 1 24.09 -14.23 9.96
CA MET A 1 22.80 -13.92 10.59
C MET A 1 22.16 -15.24 11.00
N GLN A 2 21.78 -15.42 12.27
CA GLN A 2 20.89 -16.53 12.63
C GLN A 2 19.62 -16.39 11.79
N GLY A 3 19.28 -17.43 11.02
CA GLY A 3 18.18 -17.39 10.07
C GLY A 3 16.83 -17.35 10.79
N PHE A 4 15.88 -16.63 10.22
CA PHE A 4 14.48 -16.74 10.62
C PHE A 4 13.98 -18.18 10.39
N SER A 5 13.14 -18.69 11.29
CA SER A 5 12.49 -19.99 11.15
C SER A 5 11.20 -19.87 10.34
N GLU A 6 10.48 -18.76 10.48
CA GLU A 6 9.22 -18.48 9.81
C GLU A 6 9.10 -17.01 9.38
N LEU A 7 8.46 -16.80 8.23
CA LEU A 7 8.09 -15.50 7.68
C LEU A 7 6.59 -15.47 7.46
N LEU A 8 5.94 -14.41 7.93
CA LEU A 8 4.54 -14.10 7.64
C LEU A 8 4.47 -12.77 6.90
N CYS A 9 3.81 -12.75 5.74
CA CYS A 9 3.51 -11.52 5.01
C CYS A 9 2.01 -11.23 5.06
N ILE A 10 1.65 -9.97 5.33
CA ILE A 10 0.26 -9.53 5.44
C ILE A 10 -0.03 -8.31 4.58
N ASP A 11 -1.16 -8.35 3.88
CA ASP A 11 -1.72 -7.17 3.25
C ASP A 11 -2.49 -6.37 4.30
N GLY A 12 -1.99 -5.17 4.61
CA GLY A 12 -2.67 -4.32 5.57
C GLY A 12 -3.77 -3.45 4.96
N SER A 13 -4.12 -3.63 3.69
CA SER A 13 -5.19 -2.87 3.05
C SER A 13 -6.50 -3.02 3.86
N GLY A 14 -6.98 -1.87 4.35
CA GLY A 14 -8.10 -1.80 5.28
C GLY A 14 -9.37 -1.70 4.46
N SER A 15 -10.26 -2.70 4.53
CA SER A 15 -11.59 -2.54 3.95
C SER A 15 -12.42 -1.57 4.81
N LYS A 16 -13.22 -0.71 4.15
CA LYS A 16 -14.19 0.19 4.82
C LYS A 16 -15.15 -0.57 5.75
N ASN A 17 -15.38 -1.85 5.47
CA ASN A 17 -16.18 -2.75 6.29
C ASN A 17 -15.26 -3.69 7.08
N THR A 18 -15.28 -3.60 8.40
CA THR A 18 -14.45 -4.42 9.33
C THR A 18 -14.67 -5.92 9.16
N ARG A 19 -15.92 -6.35 8.95
CA ARG A 19 -16.24 -7.77 8.68
C ARG A 19 -15.68 -8.26 7.34
N THR A 20 -15.61 -7.37 6.36
CA THR A 20 -15.03 -7.68 5.05
C THR A 20 -13.50 -7.61 5.10
N ALA A 21 -12.91 -6.68 5.87
CA ALA A 21 -11.47 -6.56 6.05
C ALA A 21 -10.87 -7.82 6.68
N ALA A 22 -11.44 -8.28 7.81
CA ALA A 22 -10.97 -9.49 8.49
C ALA A 22 -10.99 -10.75 7.61
N ARG A 23 -11.93 -10.81 6.64
CA ARG A 23 -12.05 -11.95 5.71
C ARG A 23 -11.19 -11.83 4.46
N LYS A 24 -10.71 -10.63 4.15
CA LYS A 24 -10.03 -10.33 2.88
C LYS A 24 -8.55 -10.09 3.01
N THR A 25 -8.00 -9.91 4.21
CA THR A 25 -6.56 -9.73 4.40
C THR A 25 -5.83 -11.05 4.15
N PRO A 26 -5.17 -11.24 2.98
CA PRO A 26 -4.31 -12.40 2.77
C PRO A 26 -3.14 -12.36 3.75
N ILE A 27 -2.85 -13.51 4.33
CA ILE A 27 -1.62 -13.77 5.06
C ILE A 27 -0.98 -14.98 4.42
N TYR A 28 0.27 -14.84 4.00
CA TYR A 28 1.07 -15.95 3.49
C TYR A 28 2.22 -16.23 4.46
N SER A 29 2.54 -17.50 4.63
CA SER A 29 3.66 -17.94 5.44
C SER A 29 4.74 -18.62 4.60
N PHE A 30 5.96 -18.55 5.08
CA PHE A 30 7.08 -19.35 4.62
C PHE A 30 7.84 -19.93 5.82
N SER A 31 8.09 -21.24 5.81
CA SER A 31 8.95 -21.88 6.80
C SER A 31 10.32 -22.18 6.18
N TRP A 32 11.40 -21.68 6.78
CA TRP A 32 12.76 -21.97 6.31
C TRP A 32 13.14 -23.44 6.48
N LYS A 33 12.60 -24.10 7.51
CA LYS A 33 12.90 -25.50 7.83
C LYS A 33 12.34 -26.46 6.77
N SER A 34 11.06 -26.28 6.39
CA SER A 34 10.42 -27.13 5.37
C SER A 34 10.50 -26.56 3.97
N ARG A 35 10.90 -25.29 3.82
CA ARG A 35 10.85 -24.51 2.58
C ARG A 35 9.45 -24.41 1.96
N VAL A 36 8.40 -24.53 2.78
CA VAL A 36 7.02 -24.48 2.32
C VAL A 36 6.49 -23.06 2.35
N VAL A 37 5.87 -22.63 1.24
CA VAL A 37 5.04 -21.42 1.16
C VAL A 37 3.57 -21.82 1.23
N SER A 38 2.83 -21.22 2.15
CA SER A 38 1.41 -21.52 2.35
C SER A 38 0.57 -20.27 2.52
N ARG A 39 -0.71 -20.36 2.16
CA ARG A 39 -1.70 -19.33 2.48
C ARG A 39 -2.33 -19.65 3.84
N VAL A 40 -2.22 -18.73 4.80
CA VAL A 40 -2.80 -18.88 6.13
C VAL A 40 -4.32 -18.71 6.05
N CYS A 41 -5.07 -19.63 6.66
CA CYS A 41 -6.54 -19.56 6.69
C CYS A 41 -7.02 -18.56 7.75
N THR A 42 -7.66 -17.46 7.34
CA THR A 42 -8.13 -16.38 8.23
C THR A 42 -9.64 -16.37 8.45
N ARG A 43 -10.38 -17.40 7.99
CA ARG A 43 -11.86 -17.38 7.91
C ARG A 43 -12.57 -16.91 9.18
N ASP A 44 -12.00 -17.25 10.35
CA ASP A 44 -12.54 -16.94 11.67
C ASP A 44 -11.49 -16.31 12.61
N ARG A 45 -10.39 -15.77 12.04
CA ARG A 45 -9.28 -15.18 12.80
C ARG A 45 -9.00 -13.76 12.33
N THR A 46 -8.78 -12.85 13.28
CA THR A 46 -8.22 -11.53 12.98
C THR A 46 -6.72 -11.65 12.70
N PRO A 47 -6.11 -10.69 11.97
CA PRO A 47 -4.66 -10.62 11.84
C PRO A 47 -3.92 -10.68 13.18
N LEU A 48 -4.39 -9.94 14.19
CA LEU A 48 -3.82 -9.97 15.53
C LEU A 48 -3.81 -11.39 16.11
N ASN A 49 -4.90 -12.16 15.98
CA ASN A 49 -4.94 -13.52 16.52
C ASN A 49 -3.97 -14.45 15.79
N VAL A 50 -3.85 -14.33 14.45
CA VAL A 50 -2.88 -15.11 13.68
C VAL A 50 -1.46 -14.82 14.16
N PHE A 51 -1.10 -13.55 14.31
CA PHE A 51 0.24 -13.19 14.78
C PHE A 51 0.47 -13.54 16.24
N ARG A 52 -0.52 -13.39 17.12
CA ARG A 52 -0.42 -13.81 18.52
C ARG A 52 -0.12 -15.30 18.64
N GLU A 53 -0.83 -16.13 17.87
CA GLU A 53 -0.59 -17.58 17.82
C GLU A 53 0.84 -17.90 17.35
N ALA A 54 1.33 -17.22 16.31
CA ALA A 54 2.70 -17.39 15.81
C ALA A 54 3.76 -16.89 16.81
N CYS A 55 3.53 -15.74 17.44
CA CYS A 55 4.42 -15.17 18.45
C CYS A 55 4.50 -16.04 19.72
N ALA A 56 3.40 -16.70 20.09
CA ALA A 56 3.35 -17.57 21.26
C ALA A 56 4.25 -18.81 21.12
N ILE A 57 4.45 -19.29 19.89
CA ILE A 57 5.34 -20.43 19.59
C ILE A 57 6.77 -20.01 19.25
N ALA A 58 7.01 -18.73 18.95
CA ALA A 58 8.35 -18.22 18.65
C ALA A 58 9.28 -18.32 19.87
N SER A 59 10.44 -18.93 19.65
CA SER A 59 11.51 -19.13 20.63
C SER A 59 12.74 -18.29 20.26
N PRO A 60 13.70 -18.08 21.17
CA PRO A 60 14.96 -17.40 20.84
C PRO A 60 15.73 -18.06 19.68
N ASP A 61 15.59 -19.38 19.51
CA ASP A 61 16.22 -20.15 18.44
C ASP A 61 15.37 -20.18 17.15
N ASP A 62 14.08 -19.91 17.26
CA ASP A 62 13.10 -19.89 16.17
C ASP A 62 12.55 -18.47 15.95
N LYS A 63 13.32 -17.66 15.22
CA LYS A 63 12.95 -16.26 14.95
C LYS A 63 11.82 -16.15 13.92
N LEU A 64 10.81 -15.32 14.22
CA LEU A 64 9.70 -14.99 13.34
C LEU A 64 9.90 -13.62 12.69
N LEU A 65 9.73 -13.53 11.37
CA LEU A 65 9.64 -12.27 10.63
C LEU A 65 8.19 -12.00 10.22
N ILE A 66 7.68 -10.81 10.54
CA ILE A 66 6.38 -10.32 10.08
C ILE A 66 6.63 -9.16 9.11
N GLY A 67 6.39 -9.38 7.81
CA GLY A 67 6.41 -8.36 6.78
C GLY A 67 5.01 -7.79 6.53
N ALA A 68 4.80 -6.51 6.74
CA ALA A 68 3.50 -5.86 6.52
C ALA A 68 3.55 -4.92 5.30
N ASP A 69 2.60 -5.06 4.37
CA ASP A 69 2.43 -4.12 3.24
C ASP A 69 1.74 -2.84 3.70
N LEU A 70 2.39 -2.16 4.63
CA LEU A 70 1.97 -0.87 5.16
C LEU A 70 3.19 -0.10 5.63
N PRO A 71 3.17 1.22 5.41
CA PRO A 71 4.14 2.11 6.03
C PRO A 71 4.27 1.91 7.54
N ILE A 72 5.50 1.74 8.01
CA ILE A 72 5.90 1.80 9.42
C ILE A 72 6.88 2.97 9.57
N GLY A 73 6.57 3.88 10.49
CA GLY A 73 7.29 5.14 10.65
C GLY A 73 6.51 6.35 10.15
N LEU A 74 7.09 7.54 10.40
CA LEU A 74 6.54 8.84 10.02
C LEU A 74 7.54 9.56 9.11
N PRO A 75 7.11 10.27 8.07
CA PRO A 75 8.06 11.05 7.27
C PRO A 75 8.64 12.18 8.12
N VAL A 76 9.95 12.45 7.96
CA VAL A 76 10.61 13.56 8.68
C VAL A 76 10.04 14.90 8.21
N GLU A 77 9.66 14.97 6.92
CA GLU A 77 9.09 16.14 6.29
C GLU A 77 7.71 15.84 5.68
N PRO A 78 6.80 16.83 5.73
CA PRO A 78 7.09 18.21 6.07
C PRO A 78 6.87 18.46 7.55
N CYS A 79 7.81 19.22 8.10
CA CYS A 79 7.86 19.56 9.51
C CYS A 79 6.71 20.45 9.97
N ASP A 80 5.77 20.87 9.10
CA ASP A 80 4.76 21.89 9.42
C ASP A 80 3.90 21.54 10.64
N VAL A 81 3.66 20.25 10.89
CA VAL A 81 2.97 19.78 12.11
C VAL A 81 3.79 20.04 13.36
N TYR A 82 5.10 19.80 13.29
CA TYR A 82 5.99 19.90 14.44
C TYR A 82 6.63 21.30 14.57
N GLY A 83 6.56 22.12 13.52
CA GLY A 83 7.15 23.46 13.45
C GLY A 83 8.66 23.38 13.59
N ASP A 84 9.21 24.17 14.52
CA ASP A 84 10.63 24.17 14.87
C ASP A 84 11.00 23.06 15.89
N GLU A 85 10.02 22.30 16.39
CA GLU A 85 10.29 21.19 17.32
C GLU A 85 10.80 19.96 16.59
N SER A 86 11.69 19.22 17.26
CA SER A 86 12.14 17.92 16.75
C SER A 86 10.95 16.95 16.71
N PRO A 87 10.73 16.25 15.58
CA PRO A 87 9.67 15.26 15.51
C PRO A 87 9.91 14.13 16.53
N PRO A 88 8.85 13.53 17.09
CA PRO A 88 8.99 12.50 18.11
C PRO A 88 9.53 11.21 17.50
N ILE A 89 10.37 10.46 18.21
CA ILE A 89 10.78 9.10 17.82
C ILE A 89 9.52 8.26 17.57
N PHE A 90 9.44 7.55 16.45
CA PHE A 90 8.21 6.87 16.00
C PHE A 90 7.63 5.93 17.07
N LEU A 91 8.44 5.04 17.63
CA LEU A 91 7.96 4.07 18.63
C LEU A 91 7.49 4.74 19.91
N LYS A 92 8.19 5.79 20.36
CA LYS A 92 7.75 6.60 21.50
C LYS A 92 6.44 7.33 21.21
N TRP A 93 6.29 7.87 20.00
CA TRP A 93 5.05 8.48 19.54
C TRP A 93 3.89 7.47 19.54
N LEU A 94 4.14 6.24 19.10
CA LEU A 94 3.14 5.18 19.07
C LEU A 94 2.69 4.79 20.49
N GLU A 95 3.63 4.54 21.40
CA GLU A 95 3.35 4.19 22.80
C GLU A 95 2.58 5.29 23.53
N GLN A 96 2.98 6.55 23.35
CA GLN A 96 2.25 7.69 23.93
C GLN A 96 0.86 7.89 23.31
N THR A 97 0.69 7.46 22.06
CA THR A 97 -0.58 7.56 21.36
C THR A 97 -1.54 6.47 21.83
N SER A 98 -1.09 5.23 22.01
CA SER A 98 -1.95 4.15 22.50
C SER A 98 -2.58 4.49 23.85
N ASP A 99 -1.85 5.13 24.76
CA ASP A 99 -2.39 5.59 26.06
C ASP A 99 -3.53 6.60 25.91
N ARG A 100 -3.57 7.34 24.80
CA ARG A 100 -4.57 8.39 24.51
C ARG A 100 -5.77 7.86 23.73
N VAL A 101 -5.67 6.64 23.18
CA VAL A 101 -6.73 6.06 22.37
C VAL A 101 -7.33 4.86 23.08
N ASP A 102 -8.52 5.02 23.63
CA ASP A 102 -9.31 3.87 24.07
C ASP A 102 -10.06 3.24 22.87
N GLY A 103 -9.84 1.94 22.66
CA GLY A 103 -10.43 1.15 21.60
C GLY A 103 -10.30 1.76 20.19
N ASN A 104 -11.42 1.85 19.47
CA ASN A 104 -11.46 2.31 18.08
C ASN A 104 -11.53 3.85 17.91
N SER A 105 -11.26 4.61 18.97
CA SER A 105 -11.38 6.08 18.97
C SER A 105 -10.23 6.80 18.23
N TRP A 106 -9.21 6.08 17.76
CA TRP A 106 -8.03 6.67 17.14
C TRP A 106 -8.36 7.52 15.92
N ARG A 107 -9.45 7.18 15.22
CA ARG A 107 -9.92 7.94 14.06
C ARG A 107 -10.25 9.37 14.44
N SER A 108 -11.05 9.58 15.48
CA SER A 108 -11.37 10.92 15.97
C SER A 108 -10.18 11.60 16.64
N THR A 109 -9.29 10.82 17.27
CA THR A 109 -8.18 11.36 18.07
C THR A 109 -6.98 11.80 17.24
N LEU A 110 -6.69 11.12 16.13
CA LEU A 110 -5.45 11.32 15.34
C LEU A 110 -5.68 11.92 13.96
N ILE A 111 -6.91 11.88 13.46
CA ILE A 111 -7.25 12.35 12.11
C ILE A 111 -7.96 13.69 12.21
N ALA A 112 -7.35 14.73 11.63
CA ALA A 112 -7.92 16.06 11.42
C ALA A 112 -8.95 16.07 10.28
N SER A 113 -10.01 16.87 10.43
CA SER A 113 -11.09 17.01 9.44
C SER A 113 -10.74 18.05 8.37
N GLY A 114 -9.60 17.87 7.71
CA GLY A 114 -9.08 18.80 6.70
C GLY A 114 -7.78 19.47 7.13
N VAL A 115 -7.09 20.08 6.16
CA VAL A 115 -5.70 20.56 6.33
C VAL A 115 -5.60 21.63 7.42
N LYS A 116 -6.62 22.48 7.55
CA LYS A 116 -6.64 23.58 8.52
C LYS A 116 -6.75 23.11 9.98
N GLU A 117 -7.27 21.92 10.22
CA GLU A 117 -7.40 21.33 11.56
C GLU A 117 -6.19 20.47 11.96
N ARG A 118 -5.23 20.29 11.05
CA ARG A 118 -4.04 19.48 11.29
C ARG A 118 -3.21 20.10 12.42
N SER A 119 -2.73 19.24 13.32
CA SER A 119 -1.95 19.66 14.48
C SER A 119 -1.05 18.52 14.97
N LYS A 120 -0.17 18.78 15.94
CA LYS A 120 0.67 17.75 16.57
C LYS A 120 -0.13 16.58 17.15
N SER A 121 -1.32 16.87 17.69
CA SER A 121 -2.20 15.85 18.27
C SER A 121 -3.06 15.14 17.23
N ARG A 122 -3.28 15.76 16.05
CA ARG A 122 -4.02 15.21 14.89
C ARG A 122 -3.19 15.38 13.61
N PRO A 123 -2.07 14.66 13.47
CA PRO A 123 -1.11 14.89 12.38
C PRO A 123 -1.59 14.34 11.03
N PHE A 124 -2.55 13.42 11.03
CA PHE A 124 -3.14 12.83 9.83
C PHE A 124 -4.37 13.63 9.40
N VAL A 125 -4.66 13.69 8.11
CA VAL A 125 -5.71 14.55 7.58
C VAL A 125 -6.64 13.78 6.67
N GLU A 126 -7.94 13.87 6.93
CA GLU A 126 -8.96 13.52 5.96
C GLU A 126 -9.18 14.68 5.00
N VAL A 127 -8.69 14.54 3.77
CA VAL A 127 -8.76 15.59 2.74
C VAL A 127 -10.02 15.39 1.89
N LYS A 128 -10.82 16.46 1.75
CA LYS A 128 -12.01 16.45 0.88
C LYS A 128 -11.60 16.55 -0.59
N SER A 129 -12.45 16.11 -1.53
CA SER A 129 -12.14 16.02 -2.96
C SER A 129 -11.69 17.34 -3.61
N GLU A 130 -12.01 18.48 -3.00
CA GLU A 130 -11.71 19.82 -3.52
C GLU A 130 -10.48 20.46 -2.85
N GLU A 131 -9.91 19.83 -1.82
CA GLU A 131 -8.76 20.37 -1.08
C GLU A 131 -7.43 19.92 -1.72
N SER A 132 -6.52 20.88 -1.90
CA SER A 132 -5.17 20.60 -2.40
C SER A 132 -4.32 19.94 -1.32
N ILE A 133 -3.86 18.72 -1.60
CA ILE A 133 -2.77 18.06 -0.89
C ILE A 133 -1.49 18.82 -1.27
N GLY A 134 -1.17 19.87 -0.52
CA GLY A 134 0.02 20.70 -0.73
C GLY A 134 1.32 19.95 -0.46
N GLU A 135 2.44 20.68 -0.47
CA GLU A 135 3.75 20.11 -0.15
C GLU A 135 3.82 19.56 1.28
N TRP A 136 2.85 19.93 2.14
CA TRP A 136 2.68 19.46 3.51
C TRP A 136 2.42 17.95 3.67
N ALA A 137 2.08 17.21 2.61
CA ALA A 137 1.88 15.77 2.77
C ALA A 137 3.20 15.02 2.99
N GLY A 138 4.30 15.52 2.43
CA GLY A 138 5.64 14.93 2.43
C GLY A 138 5.71 13.41 2.21
N LYS A 139 6.90 12.84 2.33
CA LYS A 139 7.16 11.42 2.05
C LYS A 139 8.42 10.99 2.76
N ARG A 140 8.41 9.77 3.28
CA ARG A 140 9.61 9.13 3.83
C ARG A 140 10.62 8.93 2.72
N ARG A 141 11.90 8.84 3.06
CA ARG A 141 12.95 8.53 2.07
C ARG A 141 12.66 7.26 1.27
N CYS A 142 12.24 6.17 1.92
CA CYS A 142 11.86 4.93 1.24
C CYS A 142 10.69 5.14 0.27
N ASP A 143 9.66 5.92 0.65
CA ASP A 143 8.53 6.24 -0.24
C ASP A 143 8.95 7.08 -1.46
N GLN A 144 9.98 7.90 -1.33
CA GLN A 144 10.52 8.66 -2.46
C GLN A 144 11.25 7.75 -3.44
N VAL A 145 12.03 6.79 -2.94
CA VAL A 145 12.73 5.77 -3.72
C VAL A 145 11.73 4.86 -4.44
N SER A 146 10.78 4.29 -3.68
CA SER A 146 9.81 3.32 -4.19
C SER A 146 8.60 3.95 -4.89
N ASN A 147 8.50 5.28 -4.89
CA ASN A 147 7.34 6.05 -5.35
C ASN A 147 6.04 5.69 -4.59
N GLY A 148 6.17 5.37 -3.30
CA GLY A 148 5.09 5.19 -2.34
C GLY A 148 4.21 6.44 -2.12
N SER A 149 3.09 6.27 -1.44
CA SER A 149 2.16 7.37 -1.11
C SER A 149 2.48 7.96 0.26
N SER A 150 2.12 9.23 0.49
CA SER A 150 2.20 9.80 1.83
C SER A 150 1.23 9.10 2.77
N ILE A 151 1.66 8.89 4.00
CA ILE A 151 0.82 8.35 5.09
C ILE A 151 -0.07 9.42 5.74
N TYR A 152 0.27 10.71 5.63
CA TYR A 152 -0.46 11.77 6.34
C TYR A 152 -1.83 12.07 5.73
N VAL A 153 -2.09 11.61 4.51
CA VAL A 153 -3.32 11.92 3.77
C VAL A 153 -4.25 10.71 3.77
N LEU A 154 -5.41 10.86 4.39
CA LEU A 154 -6.39 9.79 4.60
C LEU A 154 -7.66 9.92 3.75
N GLY A 155 -7.68 10.86 2.79
CA GLY A 155 -8.87 11.22 1.99
C GLY A 155 -9.39 10.12 1.05
N ASN A 156 -10.63 10.30 0.58
CA ASN A 156 -11.52 9.38 -0.17
C ASN A 156 -11.00 8.80 -1.51
N SER A 157 -9.72 8.92 -1.82
CA SER A 157 -9.12 8.23 -2.97
C SER A 157 -8.96 6.73 -2.68
N ALA A 158 -8.81 5.92 -3.73
CA ALA A 158 -8.56 4.47 -3.63
C ALA A 158 -7.28 4.08 -2.84
N LYS A 159 -6.54 5.05 -2.28
CA LYS A 159 -5.26 4.85 -1.60
C LYS A 159 -5.40 5.22 -0.13
N GLN A 160 -5.96 4.32 0.68
CA GLN A 160 -6.16 4.50 2.13
C GLN A 160 -4.93 4.08 2.95
N VAL A 161 -3.72 4.29 2.43
CA VAL A 161 -2.48 3.73 3.00
C VAL A 161 -2.27 4.19 4.44
N GLY A 162 -2.37 5.49 4.71
CA GLY A 162 -2.18 6.00 6.08
C GLY A 162 -3.22 5.50 7.08
N LYS A 163 -4.46 5.27 6.64
CA LYS A 163 -5.55 4.78 7.51
C LYS A 163 -5.27 3.32 7.88
N SER A 164 -4.83 2.54 6.90
CA SER A 164 -4.42 1.17 7.11
C SER A 164 -3.19 1.06 7.99
N SER A 165 -2.17 1.90 7.80
CA SER A 165 -1.01 1.99 8.68
C SER A 165 -1.43 2.24 10.13
N LEU A 166 -2.24 3.27 10.38
CA LEU A 166 -2.73 3.58 11.73
C LEU A 166 -3.51 2.40 12.34
N GLN A 167 -4.36 1.78 11.54
CA GLN A 167 -5.11 0.62 11.98
C GLN A 167 -4.18 -0.53 12.39
N PHE A 168 -3.20 -0.87 11.56
CA PHE A 168 -2.25 -1.93 11.86
C PHE A 168 -1.38 -1.59 13.07
N TRP A 169 -0.88 -0.35 13.17
CA TRP A 169 -0.04 0.07 14.29
C TRP A 169 -0.77 -0.10 15.63
N LEU A 170 -2.04 0.31 15.71
CA LEU A 170 -2.80 0.34 16.95
C LEU A 170 -3.54 -0.97 17.25
N GLU A 171 -4.04 -1.67 16.22
CA GLU A 171 -4.85 -2.89 16.40
C GLU A 171 -4.03 -4.18 16.30
N VAL A 172 -2.78 -4.12 15.81
CA VAL A 172 -1.91 -5.30 15.66
C VAL A 172 -0.55 -5.09 16.29
N MET A 173 0.22 -4.11 15.82
CA MET A 173 1.63 -3.96 16.23
C MET A 173 1.77 -3.61 17.72
N GLN A 174 1.00 -2.64 18.20
CA GLN A 174 1.03 -2.22 19.61
C GLN A 174 0.61 -3.34 20.57
N PRO A 175 -0.54 -4.04 20.37
CA PRO A 175 -0.90 -5.18 21.21
C PRO A 175 0.18 -6.29 21.24
N LEU A 176 0.82 -6.59 20.11
CA LEU A 176 1.91 -7.56 20.07
C LEU A 176 3.14 -7.08 20.85
N ARG A 177 3.50 -5.79 20.76
CA ARG A 177 4.58 -5.19 21.54
C ARG A 177 4.29 -5.22 23.04
N GLU A 178 3.04 -5.02 23.46
CA GLU A 178 2.67 -5.05 24.87
C GLU A 178 2.71 -6.49 25.42
N GLU A 179 2.15 -7.44 24.68
CA GLU A 179 2.05 -8.84 25.09
C GLU A 179 3.41 -9.57 25.03
N PHE A 180 4.28 -9.21 24.08
CA PHE A 180 5.57 -9.86 23.82
C PHE A 180 6.76 -8.88 23.91
N LYS A 181 6.72 -7.93 24.85
CA LYS A 181 7.63 -6.77 24.97
C LYS A 181 9.12 -7.05 24.84
N SER A 182 9.62 -8.14 25.40
CA SER A 182 11.05 -8.49 25.34
C SER A 182 11.44 -9.32 24.11
N LYS A 183 10.46 -9.73 23.32
CA LYS A 183 10.64 -10.61 22.16
C LYS A 183 10.48 -9.89 20.83
N VAL A 184 9.69 -8.81 20.79
CA VAL A 184 9.35 -8.07 19.57
C VAL A 184 10.31 -6.90 19.36
N ALA A 185 10.89 -6.82 18.17
CA ALA A 185 11.55 -5.63 17.65
C ALA A 185 10.82 -5.14 16.40
N VAL A 186 10.72 -3.81 16.24
CA VAL A 186 10.24 -3.18 15.01
C VAL A 186 11.44 -2.65 14.25
N TRP A 187 11.76 -3.28 13.12
CA TRP A 187 12.87 -2.86 12.28
C TRP A 187 12.46 -1.67 11.39
N PRO A 188 13.33 -0.67 11.14
CA PRO A 188 14.72 -0.54 11.61
C PRO A 188 14.89 0.23 12.94
N PHE A 189 13.82 0.44 13.71
CA PHE A 189 13.83 1.30 14.89
C PHE A 189 14.51 0.66 16.11
N GLU A 190 14.49 -0.67 16.18
CA GLU A 190 15.07 -1.47 17.26
C GLU A 190 16.02 -2.53 16.69
N SER A 191 17.00 -2.93 17.50
CA SER A 191 17.91 -4.02 17.14
C SER A 191 17.16 -5.35 17.03
N ILE A 192 17.45 -6.11 15.98
CA ILE A 192 16.87 -7.44 15.73
C ILE A 192 17.68 -8.57 16.36
N GLU A 193 18.86 -8.28 16.93
CA GLU A 193 19.80 -9.29 17.42
C GLU A 193 19.21 -10.10 18.58
N SER A 194 18.63 -9.42 19.57
CA SER A 194 18.02 -10.02 20.76
C SER A 194 16.55 -10.38 20.60
N ALA A 195 15.93 -10.02 19.48
CA ALA A 195 14.51 -10.25 19.24
C ALA A 195 14.27 -11.65 18.65
N SER A 196 13.22 -12.31 19.13
CA SER A 196 12.69 -13.55 18.52
C SER A 196 11.57 -13.26 17.53
N ILE A 197 11.01 -12.05 17.53
CA ILE A 197 9.96 -11.60 16.62
C ILE A 197 10.41 -10.26 16.04
N VAL A 198 10.45 -10.15 14.72
CA VAL A 198 10.79 -8.91 14.01
C VAL A 198 9.61 -8.50 13.16
N ILE A 199 9.16 -7.26 13.33
CA ILE A 199 8.13 -6.64 12.48
C ILE A 199 8.84 -5.65 11.55
N GLY A 200 8.62 -5.79 10.25
CA GLY A 200 9.18 -4.89 9.23
C GLY A 200 8.14 -4.53 8.17
N GLU A 201 8.34 -3.39 7.54
CA GLU A 201 7.54 -3.00 6.38
C GLU A 201 8.02 -3.73 5.14
N CYS A 202 7.11 -4.25 4.33
CA CYS A 202 7.38 -4.71 2.99
C CYS A 202 6.64 -3.84 1.96
N TYR A 203 7.06 -3.91 0.71
CA TYR A 203 6.37 -3.21 -0.37
C TYR A 203 6.28 -4.13 -1.60
N PRO A 204 5.09 -4.70 -1.90
CA PRO A 204 4.92 -5.72 -2.93
C PRO A 204 5.45 -5.32 -4.29
N ARG A 205 5.41 -4.02 -4.61
CA ARG A 205 5.97 -3.50 -5.85
C ARG A 205 7.47 -3.79 -5.98
N LEU A 206 8.26 -3.65 -4.90
CA LEU A 206 9.69 -3.97 -4.91
C LEU A 206 9.88 -5.47 -5.11
N CYS A 207 9.10 -6.28 -4.41
CA CYS A 207 9.11 -7.74 -4.53
C CYS A 207 8.75 -8.20 -5.96
N GLN A 208 7.77 -7.57 -6.60
CA GLN A 208 7.43 -7.84 -7.99
C GLN A 208 8.59 -7.50 -8.93
N GLN A 209 9.25 -6.35 -8.74
CA GLN A 209 10.39 -5.97 -9.57
C GLN A 209 11.55 -6.95 -9.41
N ALA A 210 11.83 -7.41 -8.18
CA ALA A 210 12.85 -8.42 -7.91
C ALA A 210 12.49 -9.78 -8.52
N MET A 211 11.22 -10.18 -8.45
CA MET A 211 10.77 -11.50 -8.88
C MET A 211 10.55 -11.60 -10.39
N TYR A 212 9.93 -10.59 -11.01
CA TYR A 212 9.48 -10.58 -12.41
C TYR A 212 10.29 -9.63 -13.31
N GLY A 213 11.24 -8.86 -12.76
CA GLY A 213 11.98 -7.83 -13.48
C GLY A 213 11.15 -6.58 -13.84
N SER A 214 9.86 -6.56 -13.50
CA SER A 214 8.94 -5.46 -13.79
C SER A 214 7.75 -5.47 -12.82
N VAL A 215 6.98 -4.38 -12.81
CA VAL A 215 5.71 -4.31 -12.06
C VAL A 215 4.60 -4.89 -12.92
N VAL A 216 3.86 -5.85 -12.37
CA VAL A 216 2.79 -6.58 -13.07
C VAL A 216 1.49 -5.76 -13.03
N SER A 217 0.74 -5.76 -14.14
CA SER A 217 -0.58 -5.11 -14.17
C SER A 217 -1.60 -5.99 -13.46
N LYS A 218 -1.94 -5.64 -12.21
CA LYS A 218 -2.86 -6.42 -11.37
C LYS A 218 -4.32 -6.35 -11.82
N THR A 219 -4.67 -5.32 -12.59
CA THR A 219 -6.01 -5.16 -13.18
C THR A 219 -6.26 -6.09 -14.37
N ASP A 220 -5.21 -6.72 -14.90
CA ASP A 220 -5.28 -7.71 -15.98
C ASP A 220 -4.97 -9.10 -15.43
N ALA A 221 -6.03 -9.92 -15.29
CA ALA A 221 -5.90 -11.30 -14.81
C ALA A 221 -4.97 -12.15 -15.67
N GLN A 222 -4.90 -11.90 -16.99
CA GLN A 222 -3.99 -12.62 -17.88
C GLN A 222 -2.54 -12.27 -17.57
N SER A 223 -2.24 -10.99 -17.30
CA SER A 223 -0.92 -10.55 -16.86
C SER A 223 -0.51 -11.25 -15.56
N VAL A 224 -1.39 -11.31 -14.56
CA VAL A 224 -1.12 -11.97 -13.27
C VAL A 224 -0.81 -13.46 -13.48
N VAL A 225 -1.68 -14.18 -14.18
CA VAL A 225 -1.51 -15.62 -14.42
C VAL A 225 -0.23 -15.91 -15.22
N SER A 226 0.04 -15.11 -16.25
CA SER A 226 1.24 -15.28 -17.08
C SER A 226 2.52 -15.04 -16.28
N SER A 227 2.54 -14.02 -15.40
CA SER A 227 3.67 -13.75 -14.51
C SER A 227 3.90 -14.88 -13.51
N LEU A 228 2.84 -15.40 -12.87
CA LEU A 228 2.95 -16.55 -11.95
C LEU A 228 3.46 -17.80 -12.68
N TYR A 229 2.99 -18.06 -13.90
CA TYR A 229 3.44 -19.20 -14.69
C TYR A 229 4.92 -19.08 -15.08
N ALA A 230 5.36 -17.88 -15.48
CA ALA A 230 6.74 -17.63 -15.92
C ALA A 230 7.79 -17.88 -14.82
N VAL A 231 7.42 -17.72 -13.55
CA VAL A 231 8.32 -17.94 -12.40
C VAL A 231 8.14 -19.29 -11.73
N LYS A 232 7.10 -20.05 -12.09
CA LYS A 232 6.70 -21.26 -11.39
C LYS A 232 7.83 -22.28 -11.28
N GLU A 233 8.52 -22.56 -12.37
CA GLU A 233 9.62 -23.54 -12.39
C GLU A 233 10.76 -23.12 -11.44
N LYS A 234 11.20 -21.87 -11.53
CA LYS A 234 12.24 -21.31 -10.64
C LYS A 234 11.80 -21.32 -9.17
N VAL A 235 10.55 -20.99 -8.89
CA VAL A 235 10.03 -21.01 -7.50
C VAL A 235 9.98 -22.44 -6.99
N SER A 236 9.46 -23.38 -7.79
CA SER A 236 9.33 -24.79 -7.42
C SER A 236 10.66 -25.55 -7.33
N SER A 237 11.75 -25.04 -7.91
CA SER A 237 13.08 -25.61 -7.71
C SER A 237 13.70 -25.26 -6.36
N GLU A 238 13.26 -24.17 -5.73
CA GLU A 238 13.83 -23.66 -4.48
C GLU A 238 12.88 -23.83 -3.29
N LEU A 239 11.57 -23.71 -3.53
CA LEU A 239 10.50 -23.66 -2.54
C LEU A 239 9.42 -24.69 -2.85
N GLU A 240 8.82 -25.24 -1.81
CA GLU A 240 7.63 -26.07 -1.92
C GLU A 240 6.37 -25.18 -1.86
N VAL A 241 5.55 -25.22 -2.92
CA VAL A 241 4.33 -24.42 -3.01
C VAL A 241 3.19 -25.30 -3.53
N GLU A 242 2.21 -25.56 -2.67
CA GLU A 242 1.05 -26.35 -3.04
C GLU A 242 0.26 -25.71 -4.20
N PHE A 243 -0.36 -26.56 -5.02
CA PHE A 243 -1.19 -26.11 -6.14
C PHE A 243 -2.29 -25.12 -5.69
N ARG A 244 -2.90 -25.35 -4.53
CA ARG A 244 -3.94 -24.47 -3.99
C ARG A 244 -3.40 -23.08 -3.64
N THR A 245 -2.16 -22.98 -3.16
CA THR A 245 -1.50 -21.69 -2.87
C THR A 245 -1.30 -20.89 -4.14
N TRP A 246 -0.88 -21.54 -5.24
CA TRP A 246 -0.81 -20.89 -6.57
C TRP A 246 -2.16 -20.40 -7.07
N LEU A 247 -3.22 -21.19 -6.89
CA LEU A 247 -4.57 -20.80 -7.28
C LEU A 247 -5.05 -19.56 -6.51
N HIS A 248 -4.80 -19.49 -5.21
CA HIS A 248 -5.14 -18.32 -4.41
C HIS A 248 -4.35 -17.10 -4.84
N ALA A 249 -3.04 -17.24 -5.10
CA ALA A 249 -2.20 -16.15 -5.58
C ALA A 249 -2.72 -15.52 -6.90
N ALA A 250 -3.42 -16.28 -7.72
CA ALA A 250 -4.03 -15.79 -8.96
C ALA A 250 -5.45 -15.20 -8.78
N SER A 251 -6.03 -15.27 -7.58
CA SER A 251 -7.45 -15.02 -7.36
C SER A 251 -7.83 -13.55 -7.11
N SER A 252 -6.88 -12.71 -6.67
CA SER A 252 -7.07 -11.27 -6.48
C SER A 252 -5.75 -10.51 -6.50
N GLU A 253 -5.82 -9.18 -6.60
CA GLU A 253 -4.62 -8.31 -6.53
C GLU A 253 -3.87 -8.45 -5.20
N ASP A 254 -4.61 -8.50 -4.09
CA ASP A 254 -4.04 -8.57 -2.74
C ASP A 254 -3.37 -9.93 -2.48
N GLU A 255 -3.99 -11.02 -2.98
CA GLU A 255 -3.42 -12.37 -2.89
C GLU A 255 -2.14 -12.49 -3.71
N PHE A 256 -2.13 -11.92 -4.92
CA PHE A 256 -0.95 -11.88 -5.78
C PHE A 256 0.20 -11.13 -5.12
N ASP A 257 -0.09 -9.97 -4.53
CA ASP A 257 0.91 -9.14 -3.87
C ASP A 257 1.53 -9.86 -2.67
N MET A 258 0.71 -10.49 -1.81
CA MET A 258 1.24 -11.18 -0.63
C MET A 258 1.99 -12.47 -0.96
N PHE A 259 1.50 -13.23 -1.93
CA PHE A 259 2.23 -14.38 -2.44
C PHE A 259 3.59 -13.97 -3.02
N THR A 260 3.61 -12.95 -3.89
CA THR A 260 4.85 -12.44 -4.48
C THR A 260 5.81 -11.93 -3.40
N THR A 261 5.29 -11.24 -2.40
CA THR A 261 6.09 -10.69 -1.30
C THR A 261 6.76 -11.79 -0.48
N VAL A 262 6.00 -12.80 -0.03
CA VAL A 262 6.58 -13.89 0.78
C VAL A 262 7.62 -14.68 -0.01
N VAL A 263 7.35 -14.97 -1.29
CA VAL A 263 8.27 -15.73 -2.14
C VAL A 263 9.53 -14.91 -2.44
N SER A 264 9.38 -13.64 -2.78
CA SER A 264 10.52 -12.76 -3.08
C SER A 264 11.43 -12.61 -1.86
N LEU A 265 10.89 -12.39 -0.67
CA LEU A 265 11.69 -12.26 0.55
C LEU A 265 12.36 -13.58 0.94
N ALA A 266 11.65 -14.70 0.83
CA ALA A 266 12.20 -16.04 1.07
C ALA A 266 13.39 -16.34 0.13
N LEU A 267 13.21 -16.13 -1.18
CA LEU A 267 14.28 -16.33 -2.18
C LEU A 267 15.46 -15.37 -1.95
N SER A 268 15.20 -14.10 -1.63
CA SER A 268 16.25 -13.12 -1.34
C SER A 268 17.12 -13.61 -0.18
N GLN A 269 16.50 -14.01 0.93
CA GLN A 269 17.22 -14.49 2.10
C GLN A 269 17.94 -15.83 1.85
N LEU A 270 17.33 -16.77 1.12
CA LEU A 270 17.99 -18.03 0.72
C LEU A 270 19.20 -17.79 -0.19
N SER A 271 19.17 -16.74 -1.02
CA SER A 271 20.29 -16.32 -1.86
C SER A 271 21.38 -15.54 -1.09
N GLY A 272 21.20 -15.32 0.21
CA GLY A 272 22.14 -14.56 1.05
C GLY A 272 22.04 -13.05 0.90
N GLN A 273 20.98 -12.53 0.25
CA GLN A 273 20.72 -11.10 0.19
C GLN A 273 20.32 -10.57 1.57
N ASP A 274 20.87 -9.42 1.95
CA ASP A 274 20.46 -8.72 3.16
C ASP A 274 19.12 -8.00 2.95
N VAL A 275 18.04 -8.63 3.40
CA VAL A 275 16.70 -8.05 3.36
C VAL A 275 16.49 -6.94 4.40
N PHE A 276 17.41 -6.78 5.36
CA PHE A 276 17.41 -5.75 6.40
C PHE A 276 18.41 -4.62 6.12
N ALA A 277 18.91 -4.53 4.88
CA ALA A 277 19.73 -3.40 4.46
C ALA A 277 18.95 -2.09 4.70
N CYS A 278 19.54 -1.17 5.45
CA CYS A 278 18.98 0.15 5.70
C CYS A 278 20.08 1.22 5.64
N PRO A 279 19.77 2.45 5.17
CA PRO A 279 20.71 3.55 5.22
C PRO A 279 21.07 3.91 6.67
N ASP A 280 22.35 4.14 6.95
CA ASP A 280 22.82 4.68 8.23
C ASP A 280 22.48 6.17 8.34
N ALA A 281 21.20 6.46 8.56
CA ALA A 281 20.67 7.79 8.73
C ALA A 281 19.79 7.85 9.98
N SER A 282 20.14 8.74 10.91
CA SER A 282 19.46 8.85 12.21
C SER A 282 17.94 9.00 12.11
N ASN A 283 17.45 9.79 11.15
CA ASN A 283 16.02 9.97 10.92
C ASN A 283 15.33 8.69 10.39
N VAL A 284 16.01 7.86 9.60
CA VAL A 284 15.48 6.56 9.14
C VAL A 284 15.36 5.61 10.32
N LEU A 285 16.41 5.55 11.16
CA LEU A 285 16.47 4.65 12.31
C LEU A 285 15.58 5.09 13.48
N THR A 286 15.10 6.32 13.52
CA THR A 286 14.30 6.84 14.65
C THR A 286 12.89 7.26 14.28
N LEU A 287 12.63 7.55 13.01
CA LEU A 287 11.36 8.14 12.60
C LEU A 287 10.78 7.53 11.32
N GLU A 288 11.51 7.56 10.21
CA GLU A 288 10.95 7.23 8.90
C GLU A 288 10.75 5.73 8.69
N GLY A 289 11.65 4.90 9.20
CA GLY A 289 11.67 3.48 8.86
C GLY A 289 12.20 3.20 7.45
N TRP A 290 12.19 1.93 7.06
CA TRP A 290 12.68 1.45 5.77
C TRP A 290 11.89 0.23 5.29
N MET A 291 12.02 -0.14 4.01
CA MET A 291 11.31 -1.27 3.40
C MET A 291 12.23 -2.49 3.32
N LEU A 292 11.74 -3.67 3.69
CA LEU A 292 12.45 -4.93 3.55
C LEU A 292 12.82 -5.18 2.09
N GLY A 293 14.08 -5.57 1.86
CA GLY A 293 14.64 -5.84 0.53
C GLY A 293 14.99 -4.60 -0.30
N LEU A 294 14.75 -3.39 0.21
CA LEU A 294 15.17 -2.14 -0.45
C LEU A 294 16.63 -1.84 -0.13
N ALA A 295 17.49 -1.68 -1.14
CA ALA A 295 18.91 -1.47 -0.89
C ALA A 295 19.18 -0.08 -0.26
N ALA A 296 20.17 -0.02 0.64
CA ALA A 296 20.49 1.18 1.41
C ALA A 296 21.06 2.34 0.55
N ASP A 297 21.64 2.02 -0.61
CA ASP A 297 22.26 2.96 -1.54
C ASP A 297 21.33 3.38 -2.69
N GLU A 298 20.07 2.93 -2.67
CA GLU A 298 19.11 3.32 -3.70
C GLU A 298 18.83 4.83 -3.67
N LYS A 299 18.99 5.44 -4.83
CA LYS A 299 18.69 6.86 -5.01
C LYS A 299 17.20 7.04 -5.27
N PRO A 300 16.60 8.14 -4.78
CA PRO A 300 15.25 8.52 -5.16
C PRO A 300 15.12 8.44 -6.67
N VAL A 301 14.09 7.73 -7.15
CA VAL A 301 13.79 7.73 -8.58
C VAL A 301 13.45 9.17 -8.91
N SER A 302 14.44 9.89 -9.46
CA SER A 302 14.20 11.25 -9.93
C SER A 302 13.04 11.10 -10.88
N ARG A 303 11.89 11.67 -10.52
CA ARG A 303 10.82 11.87 -11.48
C ARG A 303 11.42 12.84 -12.48
N LYS A 304 12.19 12.33 -13.45
CA LYS A 304 12.16 12.87 -14.79
C LYS A 304 10.68 12.77 -15.09
N LYS A 305 9.98 13.87 -14.83
CA LYS A 305 8.82 14.25 -15.59
C LYS A 305 9.35 14.23 -17.02
N LYS A 306 9.39 13.04 -17.64
CA LYS A 306 8.66 12.86 -18.87
C LYS A 306 7.20 13.23 -18.53
N ARG A 307 6.94 14.52 -18.26
CA ARG A 307 6.36 15.34 -19.30
C ARG A 307 6.97 14.79 -20.59
N ARG A 308 6.34 13.74 -21.13
CA ARG A 308 5.72 13.94 -22.41
C ARG A 308 5.04 15.30 -22.28
N LYS A 309 5.83 16.38 -22.46
CA LYS A 309 5.45 17.45 -23.34
C LYS A 309 4.93 16.61 -24.49
N SER A 310 3.61 16.44 -24.52
CA SER A 310 2.93 16.22 -25.77
C SER A 310 3.71 17.08 -26.72
N VAL A 311 4.50 16.39 -27.57
CA VAL A 311 5.19 17.05 -28.66
C VAL A 311 4.11 17.94 -29.25
N ARG A 312 4.43 19.23 -29.28
CA ARG A 312 3.59 20.36 -29.60
C ARG A 312 2.26 19.94 -30.22
N GLN A 313 1.23 20.25 -29.45
CA GLN A 313 -0.19 20.25 -29.77
C GLN A 313 -0.47 21.20 -30.95
N SER A 314 0.17 21.02 -32.10
CA SER A 314 -0.08 21.82 -33.30
C SER A 314 -1.05 21.14 -34.28
N ASP A 315 -1.26 19.81 -34.22
CA ASP A 315 -2.18 19.12 -35.15
C ASP A 315 -3.01 17.99 -34.52
N ALA A 316 -3.19 17.98 -33.19
CA ALA A 316 -4.05 16.98 -32.55
C ALA A 316 -5.51 17.16 -33.03
N LYS A 317 -6.10 16.11 -33.64
CA LYS A 317 -7.50 16.08 -34.09
C LYS A 317 -8.40 16.60 -32.96
N LYS A 318 -9.04 17.75 -33.21
CA LYS A 318 -10.03 18.35 -32.32
C LYS A 318 -11.38 17.74 -32.67
N ILE A 319 -12.00 17.09 -31.70
CA ILE A 319 -13.32 16.49 -31.89
C ILE A 319 -14.27 17.28 -30.98
N PRO A 320 -15.15 18.14 -31.51
CA PRO A 320 -16.11 18.84 -30.69
C PRO A 320 -17.13 17.86 -30.10
N CYS A 321 -17.66 18.18 -28.93
CA CYS A 321 -18.81 17.47 -28.38
C CYS A 321 -20.03 17.72 -29.29
N PRO A 322 -20.76 16.67 -29.73
CA PRO A 322 -21.85 16.83 -30.69
C PRO A 322 -23.16 17.31 -30.03
N ILE A 323 -23.22 17.38 -28.69
CA ILE A 323 -24.39 17.86 -27.96
C ILE A 323 -24.58 19.37 -28.23
N PRO A 324 -25.76 19.81 -28.72
CA PRO A 324 -26.03 21.21 -29.01
C PRO A 324 -25.77 22.12 -27.80
N GLY A 325 -25.02 23.21 -28.03
CA GLY A 325 -24.66 24.18 -27.01
C GLY A 325 -23.48 23.77 -26.10
N CYS A 326 -22.86 22.61 -26.34
CA CYS A 326 -21.62 22.24 -25.66
C CYS A 326 -20.39 22.76 -26.41
N GLU A 327 -19.55 23.55 -25.73
CA GLU A 327 -18.30 24.07 -26.30
C GLU A 327 -17.08 23.18 -26.01
N HIS A 328 -17.29 22.00 -25.42
CA HIS A 328 -16.19 21.10 -25.06
C HIS A 328 -15.55 20.49 -26.31
N ILE A 329 -14.21 20.46 -26.31
CA ILE A 329 -13.40 19.89 -27.40
C ILE A 329 -12.54 18.78 -26.81
N PHE A 330 -12.67 17.58 -27.37
CA PHE A 330 -11.79 16.45 -27.07
C PHE A 330 -10.51 16.55 -27.91
N TYR A 331 -9.36 16.48 -27.25
CA TYR A 331 -8.05 16.63 -27.89
C TYR A 331 -7.35 15.28 -28.01
N GLY A 332 -6.93 14.92 -29.23
CA GLY A 332 -6.11 13.73 -29.47
C GLY A 332 -6.86 12.40 -29.43
N GLY A 333 -8.19 12.43 -29.33
CA GLY A 333 -9.07 11.27 -29.31
C GLY A 333 -10.38 11.57 -28.60
N ARG A 334 -11.23 10.55 -28.43
CA ARG A 334 -12.53 10.64 -27.74
C ARG A 334 -12.45 10.27 -26.25
N GLY A 335 -11.24 10.09 -25.71
CA GLY A 335 -11.06 9.69 -24.31
C GLY A 335 -11.67 10.69 -23.33
N GLY A 336 -12.41 10.19 -22.33
CA GLY A 336 -13.07 11.03 -21.33
C GLY A 336 -14.44 11.59 -21.76
N TRP A 337 -15.00 11.14 -22.88
CA TRP A 337 -16.37 11.50 -23.29
C TRP A 337 -17.42 11.00 -22.30
N ASP A 338 -17.19 9.85 -21.68
CA ASP A 338 -18.11 9.16 -20.77
C ASP A 338 -18.44 9.99 -19.51
N PRO A 339 -17.47 10.45 -18.67
CA PRO A 339 -17.80 11.31 -17.54
C PRO A 339 -18.28 12.69 -17.98
N HIS A 340 -17.87 13.17 -19.15
CA HIS A 340 -18.31 14.46 -19.67
C HIS A 340 -19.82 14.44 -19.97
N VAL A 341 -20.27 13.47 -20.75
CA VAL A 341 -21.66 13.29 -21.20
C VAL A 341 -22.59 12.82 -20.08
N ALA A 342 -22.09 11.96 -19.18
CA ALA A 342 -22.85 11.47 -18.03
C ALA A 342 -23.21 12.58 -17.03
N SER A 343 -22.49 13.70 -17.03
CA SER A 343 -22.67 14.81 -16.09
C SER A 343 -23.87 15.69 -16.46
N LEU A 344 -24.88 15.71 -15.58
CA LEU A 344 -26.00 16.66 -15.66
C LEU A 344 -25.55 18.13 -15.60
N LYS A 345 -24.41 18.40 -14.95
CA LYS A 345 -23.85 19.76 -14.86
C LYS A 345 -23.32 20.25 -16.20
N ASN A 346 -22.74 19.37 -17.00
CA ASN A 346 -22.12 19.73 -18.28
C ASN A 346 -23.16 19.89 -19.41
N HIS A 347 -24.30 19.21 -19.28
CA HIS A 347 -25.33 19.12 -20.32
C HIS A 347 -26.73 19.21 -19.73
N ASN A 348 -27.00 20.26 -18.95
CA ASN A 348 -28.26 20.44 -18.23
C ASN A 348 -29.49 20.61 -19.14
N SER A 349 -29.29 21.03 -20.39
CA SER A 349 -30.34 21.26 -21.38
C SER A 349 -30.57 20.05 -22.30
N TRP A 350 -29.61 19.14 -22.40
CA TRP A 350 -29.71 17.97 -23.28
C TRP A 350 -30.27 16.77 -22.52
N ARG A 351 -31.33 16.15 -23.07
CA ARG A 351 -32.05 14.99 -22.52
C ARG A 351 -32.38 15.15 -21.03
N GLN A 352 -33.17 16.19 -20.72
CA GLN A 352 -33.62 16.50 -19.36
C GLN A 352 -34.51 15.42 -18.73
N ASP A 353 -35.02 14.50 -19.53
CA ASP A 353 -35.76 13.30 -19.12
C ASP A 353 -34.85 12.27 -18.41
N LEU A 354 -33.57 12.21 -18.77
CA LEU A 354 -32.64 11.19 -18.26
C LEU A 354 -31.98 11.63 -16.96
N ARG A 355 -32.13 10.81 -15.91
CA ARG A 355 -31.69 11.15 -14.54
C ARG A 355 -30.37 10.49 -14.16
N THR A 356 -29.99 9.40 -14.82
CA THR A 356 -28.76 8.68 -14.50
C THR A 356 -27.68 8.89 -15.57
N GLY A 357 -26.41 8.87 -15.13
CA GLY A 357 -25.27 8.96 -16.06
C GLY A 357 -25.24 7.83 -17.08
N LYS A 358 -25.68 6.62 -16.69
CA LYS A 358 -25.74 5.44 -17.58
C LYS A 358 -26.75 5.62 -18.71
N GLU A 359 -27.96 6.09 -18.39
CA GLU A 359 -28.99 6.36 -19.41
C GLU A 359 -28.52 7.43 -20.39
N ARG A 360 -27.88 8.49 -19.90
CA ARG A 360 -27.34 9.56 -20.74
C ARG A 360 -26.22 9.06 -21.67
N MET A 361 -25.30 8.24 -21.17
CA MET A 361 -24.26 7.65 -22.01
C MET A 361 -24.84 6.73 -23.10
N ASN A 362 -25.90 5.98 -22.80
CA ASN A 362 -26.58 5.14 -23.78
C ASN A 362 -27.27 6.00 -24.84
N ALA A 363 -28.06 6.99 -24.42
CA ALA A 363 -28.72 7.93 -25.33
C ALA A 363 -27.71 8.68 -26.22
N PHE A 364 -26.54 9.06 -25.68
CA PHE A 364 -25.49 9.68 -26.47
C PHE A 364 -24.95 8.78 -27.58
N LYS A 365 -24.75 7.48 -27.29
CA LYS A 365 -24.30 6.50 -28.29
C LYS A 365 -25.34 6.28 -29.39
N GLU A 366 -26.62 6.36 -29.03
CA GLU A 366 -27.74 6.22 -29.96
C GLU A 366 -27.94 7.48 -30.82
N GLU A 367 -27.86 8.67 -30.22
CA GLU A 367 -28.09 9.95 -30.89
C GLU A 367 -26.91 10.44 -31.73
N PHE A 368 -25.68 10.08 -31.34
CA PHE A 368 -24.45 10.54 -31.99
C PHE A 368 -23.53 9.39 -32.39
N PRO A 369 -23.99 8.45 -33.24
CA PRO A 369 -23.17 7.30 -33.68
C PRO A 369 -21.89 7.75 -34.38
N ASP A 370 -21.97 8.80 -35.22
CA ASP A 370 -20.83 9.40 -35.95
C ASP A 370 -19.73 9.92 -35.01
N PHE A 371 -20.07 10.21 -33.74
CA PHE A 371 -19.06 10.58 -32.76
C PHE A 371 -18.08 9.44 -32.51
N PHE A 372 -18.42 8.18 -32.78
CA PHE A 372 -17.60 7.00 -32.48
C PHE A 372 -16.83 6.43 -33.68
N GLU A 373 -17.19 6.83 -34.91
CA GLU A 373 -16.50 6.47 -36.15
C GLU A 373 -15.24 7.32 -36.36
#